data_AF-A0A7C5YXM3-F1
#
_entry.id   AF-A0A7C5YXM3-F1
#
_cell.length_a   1.000
_cell.length_b   1.000
_cell.length_c   1.000
_cell.angle_alpha   90.00
_cell.angle_beta   90.00
_cell.angle_gamma   90.00
#
_symmetry.space_group_name_H-M   'P 1'
#
loop_
_entity.id
_entity.type
_entity.pdbx_description
1 polymer ?
#
loop_
_entity_poly.entity_id
_entity_poly.type
_entity_poly.pdbx_seq_one_letter_code
_entity_poly.pdbx_strand_id
1 'polypeptide(L)'
;MKTKIVFYPDEITKLAEESGKLVFKKEAEEELVKLLEIKNKIDEAIEKVKEQIKQAGESILPNFKGVEGKRVKAVFSYHGAKYEVADKEKAEGFYQEVVYVKPDTKTIDNYIKEVGELPKGIITKEREKSLSLRLKEDVKSLPDEV
;
A
#
# COMPACT_ATOMS: atom_id res chain seq x y z
N MET A 1 -17.74 -20.89 -21.39
CA MET A 1 -16.83 -21.78 -20.66
C MET A 1 -16.47 -21.12 -19.34
N LYS A 2 -16.65 -21.79 -18.18
CA LYS A 2 -16.21 -21.25 -16.89
C LYS A 2 -14.71 -21.52 -16.75
N THR A 3 -13.88 -20.50 -16.87
CA THR A 3 -12.44 -20.63 -16.62
C THR A 3 -12.21 -20.91 -15.14
N LYS A 4 -11.76 -22.12 -14.82
CA LYS A 4 -11.41 -22.48 -13.45
C LYS A 4 -9.96 -22.04 -13.22
N ILE A 5 -9.77 -21.00 -12.41
CA ILE A 5 -8.43 -20.63 -11.94
C ILE A 5 -8.09 -21.60 -10.80
N VAL A 6 -7.06 -22.41 -10.99
CA VAL A 6 -6.58 -23.38 -10.00
C VAL A 6 -5.18 -22.95 -9.59
N PHE A 7 -4.99 -22.70 -8.30
CA PHE A 7 -3.68 -22.47 -7.71
C PHE A 7 -3.37 -23.60 -6.73
N TYR A 8 -2.15 -24.12 -6.79
CA TYR A 8 -1.66 -25.13 -5.86
C TYR A 8 -0.79 -24.45 -4.79
N PRO A 9 -1.13 -24.55 -3.49
CA PRO A 9 -0.36 -23.93 -2.42
C PRO A 9 1.12 -24.33 -2.39
N ASP A 10 1.42 -25.57 -2.77
CA ASP A 10 2.79 -26.09 -2.83
C ASP A 10 3.60 -25.40 -3.94
N GLU A 11 2.98 -25.08 -5.08
CA GLU A 11 3.62 -24.34 -6.17
C GLU A 11 3.92 -22.90 -5.75
N ILE A 12 3.02 -22.24 -5.02
CA ILE A 12 3.26 -20.88 -4.50
C ILE A 12 4.44 -20.88 -3.52
N THR A 13 4.54 -21.92 -2.69
CA THR A 13 5.64 -22.08 -1.74
C THR A 13 6.97 -22.25 -2.47
N LYS A 14 7.00 -23.10 -3.50
CA LYS A 14 8.17 -23.30 -4.34
C LYS A 14 8.59 -22.02 -5.06
N LEU A 15 7.63 -21.30 -5.65
CA LEU A 15 7.86 -19.99 -6.27
C LEU A 15 8.50 -19.02 -5.29
N ALA A 16 8.00 -18.94 -4.05
CA ALA A 16 8.56 -18.06 -3.02
C ALA A 16 10.02 -18.42 -2.66
N GLU A 17 10.32 -19.71 -2.49
CA GLU A 17 11.67 -20.20 -2.20
C GLU A 17 12.66 -19.93 -3.34
N GLU A 18 12.22 -20.14 -4.59
CA GLU A 18 13.04 -19.92 -5.77
C GLU A 18 13.27 -18.41 -6.02
N SER A 19 12.22 -17.60 -5.85
CA SER A 19 12.29 -16.13 -5.97
C SER A 19 13.26 -15.50 -4.99
N GLY A 20 13.40 -16.05 -3.77
CA GLY A 20 14.37 -15.58 -2.77
C GLY A 20 15.82 -15.65 -3.23
N LYS A 21 16.11 -16.42 -4.29
CA LYS A 21 17.45 -16.56 -4.88
C LYS A 21 17.78 -15.44 -5.87
N LEU A 22 16.89 -14.46 -6.08
CA LEU A 22 17.09 -13.32 -7.01
C LEU A 22 18.40 -12.57 -6.77
N VAL A 23 18.85 -12.48 -5.52
CA VAL A 23 20.15 -11.87 -5.16
C VAL A 23 21.33 -12.55 -5.87
N PHE A 24 21.21 -13.85 -6.16
CA PHE A 24 22.29 -14.69 -6.69
C PHE A 24 22.02 -15.19 -8.11
N LYS A 25 20.77 -15.19 -8.57
CA LYS A 25 20.34 -15.78 -9.84
C LYS A 25 19.32 -14.88 -10.52
N LYS A 26 19.63 -14.40 -11.72
CA LYS A 26 18.69 -13.58 -12.50
C LYS A 26 17.47 -14.39 -12.95
N GLU A 27 17.64 -15.69 -13.13
CA GLU A 27 16.59 -16.62 -13.52
C GLU A 27 15.47 -16.71 -12.46
N ALA A 28 15.76 -16.37 -11.20
CA ALA A 28 14.75 -16.30 -10.14
C ALA A 28 13.82 -15.09 -10.29
N GLU A 29 14.13 -14.13 -11.18
CA GLU A 29 13.25 -13.00 -11.49
C GLU A 29 11.94 -13.48 -12.11
N GLU A 30 11.99 -14.46 -13.02
CA GLU A 30 10.78 -14.99 -13.67
C GLU A 30 9.83 -15.63 -12.66
N GLU A 31 10.36 -16.36 -11.67
CA GLU A 31 9.53 -16.96 -10.61
C GLU A 31 8.93 -15.89 -9.69
N LEU A 32 9.68 -14.81 -9.42
CA LEU A 32 9.16 -13.68 -8.66
C LEU A 32 8.05 -12.94 -9.43
N VAL A 33 8.22 -12.75 -10.73
CA VAL A 33 7.21 -12.14 -11.61
C VAL A 33 5.92 -12.97 -11.58
N LYS A 34 6.01 -14.30 -11.74
CA LYS A 34 4.84 -15.18 -11.62
C LYS A 34 4.15 -15.05 -10.27
N LEU A 35 4.91 -14.98 -9.18
CA LEU A 35 4.34 -14.80 -7.83
C LEU A 35 3.59 -13.47 -7.70
N LEU A 36 4.14 -12.38 -8.25
CA LEU A 36 3.49 -11.07 -8.27
C LEU A 36 2.21 -11.07 -9.14
N GLU A 37 2.22 -11.75 -10.28
CA GLU A 37 1.03 -11.91 -11.12
C GLU A 37 -0.10 -12.68 -10.42
N ILE A 38 0.25 -13.77 -9.71
CA ILE A 38 -0.72 -14.54 -8.91
C ILE A 38 -1.37 -13.64 -7.86
N LYS A 39 -0.55 -12.85 -7.14
CA LYS A 39 -1.05 -11.88 -6.17
C LYS A 39 -2.04 -10.90 -6.82
N ASN A 40 -1.68 -10.30 -7.97
CA ASN A 40 -2.54 -9.34 -8.66
C ASN A 40 -3.87 -9.98 -9.09
N LYS A 41 -3.87 -11.21 -9.61
CA LYS A 41 -5.10 -11.94 -9.97
C LYS A 41 -6.00 -12.20 -8.76
N ILE A 42 -5.42 -12.51 -7.60
CA ILE A 42 -6.18 -12.68 -6.35
C ILE A 42 -6.80 -11.36 -5.92
N ASP A 43 -6.02 -10.28 -5.94
CA ASP A 43 -6.50 -8.94 -5.58
C ASP A 43 -7.66 -8.51 -6.50
N GLU A 44 -7.53 -8.69 -7.82
CA GLU A 44 -8.60 -8.43 -8.79
C GLU A 44 -9.86 -9.26 -8.53
N ALA A 45 -9.71 -10.55 -8.18
CA ALA A 45 -10.83 -11.41 -7.86
C ALA A 45 -11.56 -10.95 -6.60
N ILE A 46 -10.81 -10.51 -5.58
CA ILE A 46 -11.37 -9.93 -4.34
C ILE A 46 -12.13 -8.65 -4.64
N GLU A 47 -11.59 -7.75 -5.47
CA GLU A 47 -12.27 -6.51 -5.87
C GLU A 47 -13.58 -6.80 -6.63
N LYS A 48 -13.58 -7.78 -7.55
CA LYS A 48 -14.82 -8.22 -8.23
C LYS A 48 -15.87 -8.73 -7.24
N VAL A 49 -15.45 -9.50 -6.23
CA VAL A 49 -16.36 -9.99 -5.19
C VAL A 49 -16.93 -8.83 -4.36
N LYS A 50 -16.12 -7.83 -4.00
CA LYS A 50 -16.59 -6.63 -3.28
C LYS A 50 -17.67 -5.90 -4.07
N GLU A 51 -17.44 -5.69 -5.36
CA GLU A 51 -18.40 -5.03 -6.26
C GLU A 51 -19.69 -5.84 -6.42
N GLN A 52 -19.61 -7.16 -6.52
CA GLN A 52 -20.79 -8.03 -6.56
C GLN A 52 -21.60 -7.97 -5.26
N ILE A 53 -20.93 -7.98 -4.10
CA ILE A 53 -21.59 -7.83 -2.79
C ILE A 53 -22.27 -6.47 -2.69
N LYS A 54 -21.63 -5.41 -3.20
CA LYS A 54 -22.21 -4.06 -3.28
C LYS A 54 -23.52 -4.07 -4.05
N GLN A 55 -23.47 -4.53 -5.31
CA GLN A 55 -24.61 -4.53 -6.22
C GLN A 55 -25.77 -5.36 -5.67
N ALA A 56 -25.48 -6.55 -5.11
CA ALA A 56 -26.47 -7.39 -4.48
C ALA A 56 -27.10 -6.73 -3.23
N GLY A 57 -26.29 -6.08 -2.40
CA GLY A 57 -26.75 -5.38 -1.20
C GLY A 57 -27.63 -4.17 -1.53
N GLU A 58 -27.19 -3.33 -2.46
CA GLU A 58 -27.93 -2.13 -2.91
C GLU A 58 -29.25 -2.49 -3.60
N SER A 59 -29.32 -3.64 -4.28
CA SER A 59 -30.55 -4.15 -4.90
C SER A 59 -31.61 -4.57 -3.88
N ILE A 60 -31.21 -4.90 -2.65
CA ILE A 60 -32.11 -5.32 -1.57
C ILE A 60 -32.45 -4.14 -0.68
N LEU A 61 -31.46 -3.31 -0.34
CA LEU A 61 -31.61 -2.19 0.57
C LEU A 61 -30.86 -0.95 0.03
N PRO A 62 -31.57 0.14 -0.28
CA PRO A 62 -30.93 1.43 -0.55
C PRO A 62 -30.04 1.84 0.63
N ASN A 63 -28.81 2.29 0.35
CA ASN A 63 -27.77 2.58 1.35
C ASN A 63 -27.32 1.36 2.18
N PHE A 64 -27.20 0.19 1.53
CA PHE A 64 -26.64 -1.01 2.12
C PHE A 64 -25.32 -0.75 2.86
N LYS A 65 -25.30 -1.03 4.16
CA LYS A 65 -24.14 -0.76 5.03
C LYS A 65 -23.13 -1.91 5.07
N GLY A 66 -23.53 -3.12 4.67
CA GLY A 66 -22.68 -4.30 4.73
C GLY A 66 -23.43 -5.58 5.10
N VAL A 67 -22.71 -6.69 5.07
CA VAL A 67 -23.17 -8.04 5.45
C VAL A 67 -22.16 -8.70 6.37
N GLU A 68 -22.67 -9.42 7.37
CA GLU A 68 -21.87 -10.20 8.30
C GLU A 68 -22.23 -11.68 8.17
N GLY A 69 -21.23 -12.51 7.86
CA GLY A 69 -21.34 -13.95 7.85
C GLY A 69 -20.61 -14.58 9.04
N LYS A 70 -20.64 -15.92 9.12
CA LYS A 70 -20.04 -16.68 10.23
C LYS A 70 -18.54 -16.42 10.46
N ARG A 71 -17.80 -16.09 9.39
CA ARG A 71 -16.33 -15.94 9.42
C ARG A 71 -15.81 -14.65 8.79
N VAL A 72 -16.65 -13.93 8.05
CA VAL A 72 -16.26 -12.78 7.23
C VAL A 72 -17.32 -11.71 7.36
N LYS A 73 -16.88 -10.46 7.46
CA LYS A 73 -17.73 -9.28 7.47
C LYS A 73 -17.29 -8.35 6.34
N ALA A 74 -18.25 -7.90 5.54
CA ALA A 74 -18.05 -6.89 4.50
C ALA A 74 -18.83 -5.63 4.90
N VAL A 75 -18.14 -4.50 5.06
CA VAL A 75 -18.75 -3.23 5.49
C VAL A 75 -18.45 -2.16 4.44
N PHE A 76 -19.47 -1.39 4.09
CA PHE A 76 -19.30 -0.17 3.29
C PHE A 76 -18.96 0.98 4.24
N SER A 77 -17.79 1.57 4.03
CA SER A 77 -17.35 2.77 4.75
C SER A 77 -16.97 3.86 3.76
N TYR A 78 -17.32 5.10 4.09
CA TYR A 78 -16.79 6.25 3.38
C TYR A 78 -15.31 6.41 3.71
N HIS A 79 -14.47 6.51 2.68
CA HIS A 79 -13.06 6.85 2.82
C HIS A 79 -12.88 8.36 2.67
N GLY A 80 -12.06 8.95 3.54
CA GLY A 80 -11.75 10.38 3.52
C GLY A 80 -12.35 11.17 4.68
N ALA A 81 -12.05 12.47 4.70
CA ALA A 81 -12.60 13.37 5.69
C ALA A 81 -14.11 13.53 5.45
N LYS A 82 -14.91 13.36 6.50
CA LYS A 82 -16.36 13.60 6.44
C LYS A 82 -16.70 15.08 6.22
N TYR A 83 -15.80 15.96 6.66
CA TYR A 83 -15.97 17.41 6.62
C TYR A 83 -14.68 18.07 6.13
N GLU A 84 -14.82 19.12 5.34
CA GLU A 84 -13.74 20.00 4.93
C GLU A 84 -14.07 21.44 5.35
N VAL A 85 -13.06 22.23 5.70
CA VAL A 85 -13.25 23.64 6.04
C VAL A 85 -13.25 24.43 4.73
N ALA A 86 -14.44 24.81 4.26
CA ALA A 86 -14.60 25.59 3.04
C ALA A 86 -14.29 27.10 3.26
N ASP A 87 -14.61 27.62 4.45
CA ASP A 87 -14.41 29.03 4.83
C ASP A 87 -13.94 29.07 6.29
N LYS A 88 -12.69 29.47 6.50
CA LYS A 88 -12.06 29.47 7.83
C LYS A 88 -12.69 30.48 8.78
N GLU A 89 -13.09 31.65 8.28
CA GLU A 89 -13.63 32.73 9.11
C GLU A 89 -15.00 32.34 9.67
N LYS A 90 -15.81 31.63 8.88
CA LYS A 90 -17.14 31.16 9.31
C LYS A 90 -17.14 29.84 10.08
N ALA A 91 -16.07 29.07 9.96
CA ALA A 91 -15.91 27.78 10.64
C ALA A 91 -15.18 27.91 11.99
N GLU A 92 -14.99 29.12 12.50
CA GLU A 92 -14.35 29.38 13.79
C GLU A 92 -14.98 28.50 14.89
N GLY A 93 -14.14 27.80 15.66
CA GLY A 93 -14.58 26.85 16.69
C GLY A 93 -14.86 25.42 16.23
N PHE A 94 -14.93 25.15 14.92
CA PHE A 94 -15.16 23.81 14.36
C PHE A 94 -13.91 23.13 13.77
N TYR A 95 -12.76 23.78 13.84
CA TYR A 95 -11.49 23.21 13.39
C TYR A 95 -10.38 23.44 14.43
N GLN A 96 -9.33 22.63 14.33
CA GLN A 96 -8.11 22.77 15.09
C GLN A 96 -6.95 22.89 14.13
N GLU A 97 -6.05 23.85 14.36
CA GLU A 97 -4.84 23.97 13.56
C GLU A 97 -3.78 23.01 14.09
N VAL A 98 -3.29 22.13 13.21
CA VAL A 98 -2.21 21.20 13.54
C VAL A 98 -0.93 21.69 12.87
N VAL A 99 0.04 22.13 13.67
CA VAL A 99 1.36 22.53 13.20
C VAL A 99 2.28 21.31 13.16
N TYR A 100 2.64 20.87 11.96
CA TYR A 100 3.56 19.75 11.77
C TYR A 100 5.00 20.26 11.65
N VAL A 101 5.84 19.98 12.66
CA VAL A 101 7.28 20.21 12.59
C VAL A 101 7.95 18.99 11.98
N LYS A 102 8.41 19.14 10.74
CA LYS A 102 9.14 18.08 10.02
C LYS A 102 10.63 18.41 10.01
N PRO A 103 11.52 17.52 10.49
CA PRO A 103 12.96 17.70 10.35
C PRO A 103 13.35 17.84 8.88
N ASP A 104 14.13 18.86 8.56
CA ASP A 104 14.73 19.00 7.24
C ASP A 104 15.97 18.12 7.13
N THR A 105 15.76 16.93 6.57
CA THR A 105 16.81 15.91 6.45
C THR A 105 18.01 16.40 5.65
N LYS A 106 17.82 17.22 4.60
CA LYS A 106 18.94 17.68 3.77
C LYS A 106 19.86 18.62 4.55
N THR A 107 19.26 19.55 5.29
CA THR A 107 20.00 20.49 6.12
C THR A 107 20.71 19.75 7.26
N ILE A 108 20.05 18.78 7.90
CA ILE A 108 20.65 17.94 8.94
C ILE A 108 21.83 17.14 8.38
N ASP A 109 21.67 16.47 7.23
CA ASP A 109 22.72 15.67 6.60
C ASP A 109 23.93 16.53 6.20
N ASN A 110 23.71 17.75 5.71
CA ASN A 110 24.78 18.69 5.39
C ASN A 110 25.51 19.16 6.66
N TYR A 111 24.78 19.47 7.74
CA TYR A 111 25.38 19.83 9.02
C TYR A 111 26.25 18.70 9.58
N ILE A 112 25.79 17.45 9.50
CA ILE A 112 26.57 16.28 9.94
C ILE A 112 27.86 16.15 9.10
N LYS A 113 27.82 16.42 7.79
CA LYS A 113 29.02 16.38 6.93
C LYS A 113 30.04 17.46 7.30
N GLU A 114 29.59 18.65 7.70
CA GLU A 114 30.47 19.77 8.04
C GLU A 114 31.00 19.71 9.47
N VAL A 115 30.13 19.37 10.43
CA VAL A 115 30.41 19.46 11.88
C VAL A 115 30.75 18.09 12.48
N GLY A 116 30.37 16.99 11.83
CA GLY A 116 30.61 15.63 12.30
C GLY A 116 29.66 15.14 13.41
N GLU A 117 28.75 16.01 13.88
CA GLU A 117 27.80 15.73 14.95
C GLU A 117 26.35 16.05 14.55
N LEU A 118 25.39 15.52 15.29
CA LEU A 118 23.97 15.84 15.10
C LEU A 118 23.66 17.26 15.60
N PRO A 119 22.79 18.02 14.89
CA PRO A 119 22.28 19.28 15.41
C PRO A 119 21.59 19.11 16.76
N LYS A 120 21.74 20.10 17.64
CA LYS A 120 21.10 20.09 18.96
C LYS A 120 19.58 19.92 18.85
N GLY A 121 19.04 18.96 19.60
CA GLY A 121 17.60 18.64 19.59
C GLY A 121 17.16 17.67 18.49
N ILE A 122 18.07 17.22 17.63
CA ILE A 122 17.81 16.15 16.66
C ILE A 122 18.37 14.83 17.20
N ILE A 123 17.55 13.78 17.16
CA ILE A 123 17.95 12.42 17.52
C ILE A 123 17.82 11.51 16.30
N THR A 124 18.75 10.57 16.14
CA THR A 124 18.61 9.51 15.17
C THR A 124 17.69 8.44 15.73
N LYS A 125 16.59 8.17 15.04
CA LYS A 125 15.75 7.02 15.33
C LYS A 125 16.35 5.80 14.63
N GLU A 126 16.47 4.68 15.34
CA GLU A 126 16.82 3.40 14.72
C GLU A 126 15.74 3.00 13.72
N ARG A 127 16.16 2.65 12.50
CA ARG A 127 15.27 2.27 11.41
C ARG A 127 15.72 0.94 10.84
N GLU A 128 14.80 0.00 10.79
CA GLU A 128 15.01 -1.25 10.08
C GLU A 128 14.86 -1.03 8.58
N LYS A 129 15.73 -1.67 7.79
CA LYS A 129 15.59 -1.68 6.33
C LYS A 129 14.41 -2.57 5.96
N SER A 130 13.42 -2.01 5.29
CA SER A 130 12.30 -2.78 4.71
C SER A 130 12.53 -3.01 3.23
N LEU A 131 12.38 -4.27 2.76
CA LEU A 131 12.35 -4.59 1.34
C LEU A 131 10.94 -4.35 0.79
N SER A 132 10.84 -3.60 -0.32
CA SER A 132 9.60 -3.47 -1.10
C SER A 132 9.83 -4.09 -2.47
N LEU A 133 8.90 -4.93 -2.91
CA LEU A 133 8.91 -5.56 -4.23
C LEU A 133 7.85 -4.89 -5.11
N ARG A 134 8.26 -4.46 -6.31
CA ARG A 134 7.39 -3.84 -7.33
C ARG A 134 7.91 -4.22 -8.71
N LEU A 135 7.00 -4.37 -9.68
CA LEU A 135 7.40 -4.45 -11.07
C LEU A 135 7.92 -3.08 -11.52
N LYS A 136 8.93 -3.06 -12.41
CA LYS A 136 9.54 -1.80 -12.88
C LYS A 136 8.52 -0.88 -13.56
N GLU A 137 7.53 -1.44 -14.24
CA GLU A 137 6.46 -0.69 -14.92
C GLU A 137 5.59 0.12 -13.94
N ASP A 138 5.51 -0.29 -12.68
CA ASP A 138 4.77 0.41 -11.62
C ASP A 138 5.61 1.49 -10.90
N VAL A 139 6.91 1.55 -11.19
CA VAL A 139 7.80 2.61 -10.70
C VAL A 139 7.73 3.72 -11.72
N LYS A 140 7.15 4.88 -11.39
CA LYS A 140 7.29 6.12 -12.19
C LYS A 140 8.80 6.34 -12.40
N SER A 141 9.30 5.93 -13.55
CA SER A 141 10.73 5.83 -13.82
C SER A 141 11.34 7.23 -13.81
N LEU A 142 12.35 7.43 -12.96
CA LEU A 142 13.36 8.44 -13.23
C LEU A 142 14.08 8.02 -14.53
N PRO A 143 14.41 8.97 -15.43
CA PRO A 143 15.06 8.63 -16.69
C PRO A 143 16.37 7.90 -16.40
N ASP A 144 16.59 6.80 -17.12
CA ASP A 144 17.87 6.11 -17.11
C ASP A 144 18.95 7.10 -17.57
N GLU A 145 19.95 7.35 -16.72
CA GLU A 145 21.13 8.10 -17.12
C GLU A 145 21.83 7.36 -18.27
N VAL A 146 22.05 8.09 -19.36
CA VAL A 146 22.70 7.67 -20.61
C VAL A 146 24.17 7.35 -20.39
#